data_AF-A0AA91Q0G9-F1
#
_entry.id   AF-A0AA91Q0G9-F1
#
_cell.length_a   1.000
_cell.length_b   1.000
_cell.length_c   1.000
_cell.angle_alpha   90.00
_cell.angle_beta   90.00
_cell.angle_gamma   90.00
#
_symmetry.space_group_name_H-M   'P 1'
#
loop_
_entity.id
_entity.type
_entity.pdbx_description
1 polymer ?
#
loop_
_entity_poly.entity_id
_entity_poly.type
_entity_poly.pdbx_seq_one_letter_code
_entity_poly.pdbx_strand_id
1 'polypeptide(L)'
;MILKNIPSVRPNPHISTPFRPLEKPVFSRSSSWRDLPHITSKSLPRLATDIRGIDSAAYSYVDRKRMWRTLPTVIQNKFFTLKFFPASHHVCMARKSNIAYTFTNFSGPVLNDPDLSALFSKYSGKYKNLNFFKSQPTPFGTAASRIRNRKFIKRTLFAALHSVLPSPSASDISAVSGIWFFRFAACAATSEDILLVERDLEKAVSKVLRNKAFAKQVADVTNQHNSNQQGVKQLLRDVKLENTLGASRVPGYYPKLPFIHTVNRH
;
A
#
# COMPACT_ATOMS: atom_id res chain seq x y z
N MET A 1 29.68 -24.40 36.25
CA MET A 1 28.59 -24.64 35.28
C MET A 1 27.27 -24.40 35.98
N ILE A 2 26.58 -23.29 35.69
CA ILE A 2 25.30 -22.93 36.32
C ILE A 2 24.23 -23.00 35.21
N LEU A 3 23.36 -24.01 35.27
CA LEU A 3 22.17 -24.10 34.43
C LEU A 3 21.13 -23.09 34.94
N LYS A 4 20.78 -22.11 34.12
CA LYS A 4 19.72 -21.14 34.40
C LYS A 4 18.36 -21.83 34.30
N ASN A 5 17.57 -21.72 35.37
CA ASN A 5 16.15 -22.09 35.44
C ASN A 5 15.35 -21.46 34.29
N ILE A 6 14.69 -22.28 33.48
CA ILE A 6 13.67 -21.84 32.54
C ILE A 6 12.35 -21.69 33.33
N PRO A 7 11.73 -20.50 33.37
CA PRO A 7 10.46 -20.34 34.07
C PRO A 7 9.35 -21.13 33.36
N SER A 8 8.68 -22.01 34.10
CA SER A 8 7.50 -22.72 33.61
C SER A 8 6.33 -21.73 33.52
N VAL A 9 5.84 -21.51 32.30
CA VAL A 9 4.65 -20.70 32.06
C VAL A 9 3.44 -21.48 32.57
N ARG A 10 2.81 -21.03 33.65
CA ARG A 10 1.54 -21.59 34.13
C ARG A 10 0.41 -21.17 33.18
N PRO A 11 -0.46 -22.08 32.74
CA PRO A 11 -1.61 -21.73 31.90
C PRO A 11 -2.59 -20.83 32.65
N ASN A 12 -3.22 -19.92 31.92
CA ASN A 12 -4.17 -18.94 32.45
C ASN A 12 -5.42 -19.65 33.02
N PRO A 13 -5.76 -19.46 34.31
CA PRO A 13 -6.85 -20.19 34.98
C PRO A 13 -8.26 -19.89 34.45
N HIS A 14 -8.42 -18.89 33.58
CA HIS A 14 -9.72 -18.50 33.01
C HIS A 14 -10.03 -19.12 31.64
N ILE A 15 -9.19 -20.02 31.13
CA ILE A 15 -9.45 -20.77 29.88
C ILE A 15 -9.74 -22.23 30.26
N SER A 16 -11.01 -22.54 30.58
CA SER A 16 -11.46 -23.88 30.94
C SER A 16 -11.86 -24.75 29.74
N THR A 17 -11.85 -24.19 28.53
CA THR A 17 -12.11 -24.96 27.32
C THR A 17 -10.80 -25.49 26.74
N PRO A 18 -10.65 -26.82 26.56
CA PRO A 18 -9.55 -27.34 25.79
C PRO A 18 -9.61 -26.69 24.40
N PHE A 19 -8.47 -26.21 23.93
CA PHE A 19 -8.30 -25.71 22.57
C PHE A 19 -8.76 -26.84 21.63
N ARG A 20 -10.02 -26.80 21.17
CA ARG A 20 -10.44 -27.64 20.06
C ARG A 20 -9.75 -27.03 18.85
N PRO A 21 -8.82 -27.75 18.19
CA PRO A 21 -8.41 -27.33 16.87
C PRO A 21 -9.71 -27.20 16.08
N LEU A 22 -9.98 -26.02 15.53
CA LEU A 22 -11.05 -25.87 14.55
C LEU A 22 -10.91 -27.04 13.59
N GLU A 23 -11.94 -27.89 13.53
CA GLU A 23 -12.04 -28.96 12.55
C GLU A 23 -11.58 -28.37 11.22
N LYS A 24 -10.61 -29.05 10.60
CA LYS A 24 -9.92 -28.61 9.38
C LYS A 24 -10.92 -27.86 8.51
N PRO A 25 -10.65 -26.60 8.10
CA PRO A 25 -11.52 -25.94 7.14
C PRO A 25 -11.71 -26.91 5.99
N VAL A 26 -12.96 -27.16 5.60
CA VAL A 26 -13.29 -27.95 4.43
C VAL A 26 -12.70 -27.22 3.23
N PHE A 27 -11.43 -27.51 2.92
CA PHE A 27 -10.75 -27.04 1.74
C PHE A 27 -11.11 -27.99 0.61
N SER A 28 -12.30 -27.82 0.05
CA SER A 28 -12.58 -28.32 -1.29
C SER A 28 -11.47 -27.83 -2.23
N ARG A 29 -10.86 -28.74 -2.97
CA ARG A 29 -9.82 -28.42 -3.96
C ARG A 29 -10.45 -27.83 -5.23
N SER A 30 -9.60 -27.12 -5.97
CA SER A 30 -9.68 -26.74 -7.38
C SER A 30 -10.34 -25.41 -7.76
N SER A 31 -9.72 -24.32 -7.34
CA SER A 31 -9.58 -23.18 -8.26
C SER A 31 -8.09 -23.02 -8.56
N SER A 32 -7.73 -22.91 -9.84
CA SER A 32 -6.46 -22.30 -10.19
C SER A 32 -6.44 -20.92 -9.52
N TRP A 33 -5.28 -20.42 -9.09
CA TRP A 33 -5.23 -19.07 -8.55
C TRP A 33 -5.72 -18.02 -9.57
N ARG A 34 -5.69 -18.37 -10.87
CA ARG A 34 -6.28 -17.60 -11.98
C ARG A 34 -7.80 -17.46 -11.86
N ASP A 35 -8.46 -18.38 -11.17
CA ASP A 35 -9.90 -18.42 -10.95
C ASP A 35 -10.32 -17.73 -9.64
N LEU A 36 -9.34 -17.25 -8.85
CA LEU A 36 -9.65 -16.46 -7.66
C LEU A 36 -10.13 -15.06 -8.09
N PRO A 37 -11.28 -14.59 -7.56
CA PRO A 37 -11.98 -13.41 -8.07
C PRO A 37 -11.21 -12.08 -7.94
N HIS A 38 -10.08 -12.05 -7.22
CA HIS A 38 -9.30 -10.85 -6.92
C HIS A 38 -8.06 -10.66 -7.82
N ILE A 39 -7.80 -11.59 -8.76
CA ILE A 39 -6.60 -11.60 -9.63
C ILE A 39 -7.02 -11.42 -11.10
N THR A 40 -7.94 -10.48 -11.35
CA THR A 40 -8.32 -10.11 -12.71
C THR A 40 -7.82 -8.69 -12.99
N SER A 41 -7.22 -8.48 -14.17
CA SER A 41 -6.88 -7.15 -14.69
C SER A 41 -8.06 -6.48 -15.40
N LYS A 42 -9.22 -7.15 -15.44
CA LYS A 42 -10.36 -6.82 -16.32
C LYS A 42 -11.51 -6.14 -15.58
N SER A 43 -11.46 -6.00 -14.27
CA SER A 43 -12.50 -5.36 -13.47
C SER A 43 -11.91 -4.42 -12.43
N LEU A 44 -12.73 -3.46 -11.97
CA LEU A 44 -12.47 -2.75 -10.73
C LEU A 44 -12.53 -3.71 -9.53
N PRO A 45 -11.85 -3.37 -8.41
CA PRO A 45 -12.01 -4.12 -7.16
C PRO A 45 -13.48 -4.18 -6.75
N ARG A 46 -13.97 -5.32 -6.26
CA ARG A 46 -15.35 -5.46 -5.76
C ARG A 46 -15.46 -4.97 -4.33
N LEU A 47 -14.37 -5.12 -3.56
CA LEU A 47 -14.24 -4.68 -2.18
C LEU A 47 -12.97 -3.84 -1.99
N ALA A 48 -12.97 -2.94 -1.01
CA ALA A 48 -11.76 -2.19 -0.64
C ALA A 48 -10.58 -3.10 -0.22
N THR A 49 -10.87 -4.31 0.26
CA THR A 49 -9.85 -5.32 0.58
C THR A 49 -9.16 -5.90 -0.65
N ASP A 50 -9.76 -5.81 -1.83
CA ASP A 50 -9.19 -6.28 -3.09
C ASP A 50 -8.07 -5.37 -3.59
N ILE A 51 -8.00 -4.13 -3.08
CA ILE A 51 -6.87 -3.23 -3.29
C ILE A 51 -5.70 -3.73 -2.42
N ARG A 52 -4.82 -4.53 -3.04
CA ARG A 52 -3.63 -5.14 -2.40
C ARG A 52 -2.38 -4.29 -2.58
N GLY A 53 -1.32 -4.74 -1.95
CA GLY A 53 -0.02 -4.08 -1.96
C GLY A 53 0.83 -4.41 -3.19
N ILE A 54 2.08 -3.97 -3.12
CA ILE A 54 3.16 -4.43 -3.97
C ILE A 54 4.12 -5.32 -3.16
N ASP A 55 5.07 -5.95 -3.85
CA ASP A 55 6.18 -6.61 -3.19
C ASP A 55 7.14 -5.65 -2.47
N SER A 56 7.78 -6.11 -1.40
CA SER A 56 8.78 -5.32 -0.67
C SER A 56 10.04 -5.02 -1.51
N ALA A 57 10.41 -5.90 -2.46
CA ALA A 57 11.52 -5.62 -3.38
C ALA A 57 11.24 -4.40 -4.26
N ALA A 58 10.00 -4.26 -4.74
CA ALA A 58 9.59 -3.12 -5.55
C ALA A 58 9.62 -1.80 -4.76
N TYR A 59 9.24 -1.85 -3.48
CA TYR A 59 9.36 -0.68 -2.59
C TYR A 59 10.82 -0.20 -2.48
N SER A 60 11.73 -1.13 -2.18
CA SER A 60 13.16 -0.83 -2.03
C SER A 60 13.77 -0.34 -3.33
N TYR A 61 13.35 -0.91 -4.45
CA TYR A 61 13.80 -0.53 -5.79
C TYR A 61 13.37 0.89 -6.17
N VAL A 62 12.10 1.24 -5.98
CA VAL A 62 11.57 2.59 -6.26
C VAL A 62 12.32 3.66 -5.47
N ASP A 63 12.62 3.38 -4.20
CA ASP A 63 13.34 4.30 -3.32
C ASP A 63 14.81 4.47 -3.75
N ARG A 64 15.56 3.36 -3.89
CA ARG A 64 16.97 3.37 -4.30
C ARG A 64 17.20 4.03 -5.65
N LYS A 65 16.31 3.78 -6.62
CA LYS A 65 16.39 4.35 -7.97
C LYS A 65 15.78 5.74 -8.07
N ARG A 66 15.28 6.31 -6.96
CA ARG A 66 14.66 7.65 -6.90
C ARG A 66 13.50 7.84 -7.89
N MET A 67 12.87 6.76 -8.35
CA MET A 67 11.80 6.79 -9.37
C MET A 67 10.58 7.57 -8.92
N TRP A 68 10.33 7.59 -7.60
CA TRP A 68 9.28 8.42 -7.04
C TRP A 68 9.50 9.91 -7.33
N ARG A 69 10.73 10.41 -7.35
CA ARG A 69 11.01 11.84 -7.52
C ARG A 69 10.70 12.33 -8.93
N THR A 70 10.97 11.51 -9.94
CA THR A 70 10.80 11.84 -11.37
C THR A 70 9.35 11.72 -11.84
N LEU A 71 8.51 10.92 -11.17
CA LEU A 71 7.10 10.82 -11.53
C LEU A 71 6.33 12.13 -11.28
N PRO A 72 5.37 12.49 -12.16
CA PRO A 72 4.50 13.63 -11.91
C PRO A 72 3.56 13.37 -10.75
N THR A 73 3.23 14.43 -10.01
CA THR A 73 2.30 14.37 -8.88
C THR A 73 0.85 14.34 -9.39
N VAL A 74 0.09 13.34 -8.94
CA VAL A 74 -1.35 13.26 -9.21
C VAL A 74 -2.06 14.34 -8.38
N ILE A 75 -1.92 14.26 -7.06
CA ILE A 75 -2.44 15.24 -6.12
C ILE A 75 -1.53 15.33 -4.90
N GLN A 76 -1.53 16.48 -4.25
CA GLN A 76 -0.83 16.73 -3.00
C GLN A 76 -1.69 17.60 -2.11
N ASN A 77 -1.82 17.21 -0.85
CA ASN A 77 -2.48 17.97 0.20
C ASN A 77 -1.68 17.84 1.50
N LYS A 78 -2.22 18.39 2.61
CA LYS A 78 -1.57 18.34 3.93
C LYS A 78 -1.34 16.91 4.46
N PHE A 79 -2.12 15.93 4.03
CA PHE A 79 -2.04 14.55 4.53
C PHE A 79 -1.12 13.68 3.70
N PHE A 80 -1.11 13.84 2.38
CA PHE A 80 -0.31 13.00 1.50
C PHE A 80 0.06 13.67 0.18
N THR A 81 1.12 13.12 -0.41
CA THR A 81 1.42 13.25 -1.84
C THR A 81 1.11 11.93 -2.52
N LEU A 82 0.37 11.97 -3.62
CA LEU A 82 -0.02 10.80 -4.40
C LEU A 82 0.63 10.85 -5.78
N LYS A 83 1.32 9.78 -6.15
CA LYS A 83 1.79 9.54 -7.52
C LYS A 83 1.26 8.20 -8.02
N PHE A 84 1.22 8.07 -9.33
CA PHE A 84 0.64 6.92 -10.00
C PHE A 84 1.67 6.29 -10.94
N PHE A 85 1.87 4.98 -10.80
CA PHE A 85 2.58 4.17 -11.78
C PHE A 85 1.53 3.46 -12.64
N PRO A 86 1.44 3.72 -13.95
CA PRO A 86 0.46 3.07 -14.81
C PRO A 86 0.80 1.59 -14.98
N ALA A 87 -0.19 0.77 -15.36
CA ALA A 87 -0.01 -0.67 -15.55
C ALA A 87 1.15 -1.04 -16.49
N SER A 88 1.47 -0.18 -17.46
CA SER A 88 2.58 -0.35 -18.40
C SER A 88 3.98 -0.15 -17.79
N HIS A 89 4.09 0.37 -16.57
CA HIS A 89 5.37 0.60 -15.91
C HIS A 89 5.96 -0.71 -15.35
N HIS A 90 7.24 -0.99 -15.52
CA HIS A 90 7.84 -2.27 -15.09
C HIS A 90 7.69 -2.59 -13.59
N VAL A 91 7.72 -1.58 -12.71
CA VAL A 91 7.41 -1.75 -11.27
C VAL A 91 6.03 -2.36 -11.02
N CYS A 92 5.07 -2.14 -11.93
CA CYS A 92 3.72 -2.70 -11.84
C CYS A 92 3.67 -4.23 -12.00
N MET A 93 4.77 -4.87 -12.39
CA MET A 93 4.93 -6.33 -12.38
C MET A 93 4.95 -6.90 -10.96
N ALA A 94 5.26 -6.08 -9.95
CA ALA A 94 5.29 -6.49 -8.55
C ALA A 94 3.96 -6.32 -7.81
N ARG A 95 2.88 -5.92 -8.51
CA ARG A 95 1.54 -5.71 -7.94
C ARG A 95 0.85 -7.02 -7.56
N LYS A 96 0.07 -6.96 -6.49
CA LYS A 96 -0.77 -8.07 -6.01
C LYS A 96 -2.27 -7.92 -6.35
N SER A 97 -2.63 -6.86 -7.08
CA SER A 97 -3.99 -6.55 -7.54
C SER A 97 -3.93 -5.56 -8.70
N ASN A 98 -5.01 -5.46 -9.47
CA ASN A 98 -5.05 -4.62 -10.67
C ASN A 98 -4.81 -3.14 -10.33
N ILE A 99 -5.50 -2.72 -9.28
CA ILE A 99 -5.28 -1.47 -8.59
C ILE A 99 -4.53 -1.81 -7.31
N ALA A 100 -3.24 -1.51 -7.29
CA ALA A 100 -2.40 -1.73 -6.13
C ALA A 100 -2.23 -0.43 -5.35
N TYR A 101 -2.15 -0.56 -4.03
CA TYR A 101 -1.90 0.51 -3.10
C TYR A 101 -0.54 0.28 -2.43
N THR A 102 0.32 1.29 -2.44
CA THR A 102 1.53 1.28 -1.63
C THR A 102 1.72 2.62 -0.97
N PHE A 103 2.54 2.66 0.08
CA PHE A 103 2.73 3.87 0.84
C PHE A 103 4.12 3.93 1.46
N THR A 104 4.64 5.15 1.55
CA THR A 104 5.74 5.53 2.45
C THR A 104 5.14 6.39 3.57
N ASN A 105 5.61 6.20 4.81
CA ASN A 105 5.29 7.14 5.88
C ASN A 105 6.50 8.03 6.09
N PHE A 106 6.30 9.35 6.07
CA PHE A 106 7.22 10.22 6.78
C PHE A 106 6.89 10.13 8.27
N SER A 107 7.91 10.27 9.12
CA SER A 107 7.66 10.66 10.50
C SER A 107 7.01 12.05 10.44
N GLY A 108 5.67 12.07 10.44
CA GLY A 108 4.90 13.30 10.47
C GLY A 108 5.25 14.12 11.70
N PRO A 109 4.92 15.42 11.69
CA PRO A 109 5.19 16.28 12.84
C PRO A 109 4.53 15.72 14.11
N VAL A 110 5.18 15.93 15.25
CA VAL A 110 4.63 15.55 16.56
C VAL A 110 3.29 16.23 16.74
N LEU A 111 2.32 15.50 17.29
CA LEU A 111 0.93 15.94 17.41
C LEU A 111 0.23 16.26 16.08
N ASN A 112 0.75 15.79 14.95
CA ASN A 112 0.17 16.01 13.61
C ASN A 112 0.16 17.48 13.17
N ASP A 113 0.96 18.33 13.83
CA ASP A 113 1.00 19.79 13.62
C ASP A 113 2.46 20.28 13.62
N PRO A 114 2.94 20.90 12.51
CA PRO A 114 4.32 21.38 12.41
C PRO A 114 4.70 22.43 13.46
N ASP A 115 3.79 23.35 13.77
CA ASP A 115 4.03 24.47 14.69
C ASP A 115 4.09 23.95 16.12
N LEU A 116 3.15 23.09 16.50
CA LEU A 116 3.21 22.40 17.78
C LEU A 116 4.46 21.52 17.88
N SER A 117 4.85 20.82 16.81
CA SER A 117 6.07 20.01 16.80
C SER A 117 7.33 20.85 17.05
N ALA A 118 7.39 22.06 16.49
CA ALA A 118 8.49 23.00 16.72
C ALA A 118 8.51 23.50 18.18
N LEU A 119 7.35 23.86 18.73
CA LEU A 119 7.21 24.26 20.13
C LEU A 119 7.57 23.10 21.08
N PHE A 120 7.12 21.89 20.75
CA PHE A 120 7.37 20.67 21.52
C PHE A 120 8.85 20.32 21.59
N SER A 121 9.58 20.52 20.48
CA SER A 121 11.03 20.28 20.41
C SER A 121 11.84 21.36 21.14
N LYS A 122 11.34 22.60 21.22
CA LYS A 122 11.99 23.72 21.91
C LYS A 122 11.64 23.81 23.40
N TYR A 123 10.63 23.08 23.87
CA TYR A 123 10.15 23.16 25.24
C TYR A 123 11.19 22.67 26.25
N SER A 124 11.69 23.58 27.09
CA SER A 124 12.69 23.31 28.13
C SER A 124 12.17 23.49 29.57
N GLY A 125 10.85 23.67 29.72
CA GLY A 125 10.21 23.98 31.00
C GLY A 125 10.05 22.79 31.97
N LYS A 126 9.32 23.04 33.08
CA LYS A 126 9.12 22.11 34.20
C LYS A 126 8.68 20.69 33.79
N TYR A 127 7.88 20.58 32.73
CA TYR A 127 7.28 19.31 32.31
C TYR A 127 8.09 18.52 31.28
N LYS A 128 9.29 18.99 30.89
CA LYS A 128 10.07 18.35 29.80
C LYS A 128 10.39 16.88 30.07
N ASN A 129 10.44 16.49 31.35
CA ASN A 129 10.77 15.15 31.78
C ASN A 129 9.56 14.20 31.85
N LEU A 130 8.33 14.70 31.65
CA LEU A 130 7.15 13.84 31.61
C LEU A 130 7.21 12.90 30.40
N ASN A 131 6.69 11.68 30.56
CA ASN A 131 6.70 10.66 29.51
C ASN A 131 6.03 11.14 28.22
N PHE A 132 5.00 11.98 28.32
CA PHE A 132 4.36 12.59 27.16
C PHE A 132 5.37 13.36 26.28
N PHE A 133 6.14 14.28 26.85
CA PHE A 133 7.16 15.05 26.15
C PHE A 133 8.34 14.21 25.64
N LYS A 134 8.69 13.14 26.36
CA LYS A 134 9.72 12.18 25.90
C LYS A 134 9.26 11.30 24.74
N SER A 135 7.97 10.95 24.70
CA SER A 135 7.42 9.98 23.74
C SER A 135 7.25 10.50 22.32
N GLN A 136 7.32 11.82 22.10
CA GLN A 136 7.23 12.47 20.79
C GLN A 136 6.10 11.87 19.91
N PRO A 137 4.84 11.94 20.36
CA PRO A 137 3.74 11.22 19.72
C PRO A 137 3.51 11.72 18.30
N THR A 138 3.82 10.87 17.31
CA THR A 138 3.59 11.16 15.89
C THR A 138 2.32 10.48 15.37
N PRO A 139 1.65 11.04 14.34
CA PRO A 139 0.40 10.48 13.79
C PRO A 139 0.54 9.04 13.28
N PHE A 140 1.75 8.61 12.94
CA PHE A 140 2.07 7.25 12.48
C PHE A 140 2.96 6.46 13.45
N GLY A 141 3.15 6.95 14.68
CA GLY A 141 4.06 6.35 15.66
C GLY A 141 3.63 4.96 16.11
N THR A 142 2.33 4.68 16.12
CA THR A 142 1.80 3.37 16.54
C THR A 142 1.49 2.44 15.36
N ALA A 143 1.52 1.13 15.57
CA ALA A 143 1.08 0.18 14.54
C ALA A 143 -0.43 0.33 14.26
N ALA A 144 -1.23 0.57 15.30
CA ALA A 144 -2.68 0.74 15.19
C ALA A 144 -3.08 1.96 14.35
N SER A 145 -2.46 3.12 14.57
CA SER A 145 -2.71 4.33 13.77
C SER A 145 -2.38 4.12 12.29
N ARG A 146 -1.21 3.53 11.99
CA ARG A 146 -0.82 3.16 10.63
C ARG A 146 -1.82 2.21 9.98
N ILE A 147 -2.32 1.20 10.69
CA ILE A 147 -3.33 0.27 10.16
C ILE A 147 -4.64 0.99 9.90
N ARG A 148 -5.10 1.85 10.82
CA ARG A 148 -6.35 2.61 10.68
C ARG A 148 -6.30 3.53 9.45
N ASN A 149 -5.23 4.32 9.31
CA ASN A 149 -5.06 5.21 8.16
C ASN A 149 -5.03 4.44 6.83
N ARG A 150 -4.30 3.31 6.78
CA ARG A 150 -4.26 2.47 5.58
C ARG A 150 -5.62 1.90 5.21
N LYS A 151 -6.42 1.47 6.19
CA LYS A 151 -7.78 0.99 5.95
C LYS A 151 -8.68 2.11 5.43
N PHE A 152 -8.59 3.30 6.03
CA PHE A 152 -9.31 4.50 5.60
C PHE A 152 -8.99 4.84 4.14
N ILE A 153 -7.71 5.07 3.80
CA ILE A 153 -7.29 5.45 2.45
C ILE A 153 -7.69 4.41 1.40
N LYS A 154 -7.59 3.11 1.70
CA LYS A 154 -8.05 2.07 0.77
C LYS A 154 -9.56 2.11 0.53
N ARG A 155 -10.36 2.32 1.58
CA ARG A 155 -11.82 2.46 1.46
C ARG A 155 -12.18 3.69 0.64
N THR A 156 -11.50 4.81 0.89
CA THR A 156 -11.73 6.05 0.16
C THR A 156 -11.31 5.94 -1.31
N LEU A 157 -10.15 5.33 -1.60
CA LEU A 157 -9.73 5.08 -2.98
C LEU A 157 -10.72 4.15 -3.70
N PHE A 158 -11.18 3.10 -3.02
CA PHE A 158 -12.23 2.21 -3.55
C PHE A 158 -13.51 2.99 -3.88
N ALA A 159 -14.01 3.80 -2.94
CA ALA A 159 -15.21 4.61 -3.15
C ALA A 159 -15.02 5.59 -4.31
N ALA A 160 -13.87 6.28 -4.38
CA ALA A 160 -13.56 7.22 -5.45
C ALA A 160 -13.52 6.55 -6.84
N LEU A 161 -12.98 5.32 -6.93
CA LEU A 161 -12.99 4.56 -8.18
C LEU A 161 -14.41 4.26 -8.66
N HIS A 162 -15.28 3.77 -7.78
CA HIS A 162 -16.67 3.45 -8.13
C HIS A 162 -17.54 4.69 -8.35
N SER A 163 -17.25 5.79 -7.66
CA SER A 163 -17.91 7.09 -7.84
C SER A 163 -17.60 7.69 -9.22
N VAL A 164 -16.31 7.70 -9.61
CA VAL A 164 -15.88 8.28 -10.90
C VAL A 164 -16.15 7.33 -12.09
N LEU A 165 -16.19 6.02 -11.84
CA LEU A 165 -16.39 4.97 -12.84
C LEU A 165 -17.53 4.02 -12.43
N PRO A 166 -18.80 4.46 -12.44
CA PRO A 166 -19.93 3.62 -12.05
C PRO A 166 -20.21 2.48 -13.06
N SER A 167 -19.78 2.64 -14.32
CA SER A 167 -19.92 1.64 -15.38
C SER A 167 -18.69 1.68 -16.28
N PRO A 168 -17.55 1.14 -15.81
CA PRO A 168 -16.26 1.32 -16.48
C PRO A 168 -16.15 0.47 -17.75
N SER A 169 -15.64 1.07 -18.83
CA SER A 169 -15.16 0.31 -19.99
C SER A 169 -13.81 -0.35 -19.70
N ALA A 170 -13.39 -1.30 -20.55
CA ALA A 170 -12.06 -1.91 -20.43
C ALA A 170 -10.92 -0.88 -20.53
N SER A 171 -11.11 0.19 -21.32
CA SER A 171 -10.16 1.30 -21.44
C SER A 171 -10.06 2.09 -20.14
N ASP A 172 -11.20 2.38 -19.50
CA ASP A 172 -11.22 3.11 -18.23
C ASP A 172 -10.51 2.32 -17.13
N ILE A 173 -10.77 1.02 -17.06
CA ILE A 173 -10.11 0.11 -16.11
C ILE A 173 -8.61 0.13 -16.37
N SER A 174 -8.18 -0.02 -17.62
CA SER A 174 -6.76 0.01 -17.99
C SER A 174 -6.08 1.32 -17.57
N ALA A 175 -6.74 2.47 -17.76
CA ALA A 175 -6.20 3.78 -17.41
C ALA A 175 -5.91 3.94 -15.90
N VAL A 176 -6.81 3.44 -15.04
CA VAL A 176 -6.65 3.53 -13.57
C VAL A 176 -5.91 2.34 -12.96
N SER A 177 -5.62 1.32 -13.77
CA SER A 177 -4.85 0.15 -13.36
C SER A 177 -3.39 0.55 -13.16
N GLY A 178 -2.90 0.37 -11.94
CA GLY A 178 -1.54 0.78 -11.62
C GLY A 178 -1.18 0.58 -10.15
N ILE A 179 -0.10 1.23 -9.75
CA ILE A 179 0.25 1.42 -8.34
C ILE A 179 -0.12 2.86 -7.97
N TRP A 180 -1.08 2.99 -7.06
CA TRP A 180 -1.40 4.22 -6.35
C TRP A 180 -0.45 4.34 -5.16
N PHE A 181 0.60 5.12 -5.33
CA PHE A 181 1.68 5.23 -4.37
C PHE A 181 1.49 6.51 -3.56
N PHE A 182 1.30 6.33 -2.25
CA PHE A 182 1.09 7.41 -1.29
C PHE A 182 2.37 7.72 -0.51
N ARG A 183 2.55 8.99 -0.18
CA ARG A 183 3.53 9.42 0.81
C ARG A 183 2.80 10.24 1.86
N PHE A 184 2.61 9.65 3.03
CA PHE A 184 1.86 10.29 4.10
C PHE A 184 2.73 11.23 4.93
N ALA A 185 2.18 12.40 5.22
CA ALA A 185 2.73 13.41 6.10
C ALA A 185 1.91 13.56 7.39
N ALA A 186 0.59 13.40 7.31
CA ALA A 186 -0.34 13.58 8.42
C ALA A 186 -1.53 12.60 8.34
N CYS A 187 -2.25 12.43 9.45
CA CYS A 187 -3.52 11.69 9.51
C CYS A 187 -4.70 12.66 9.45
N ALA A 188 -5.75 12.30 8.71
CA ALA A 188 -7.04 12.98 8.79
C ALA A 188 -7.72 12.64 10.13
N ALA A 189 -8.13 13.66 10.89
CA ALA A 189 -8.70 13.49 12.23
C ALA A 189 -10.12 14.04 12.35
N THR A 190 -10.44 15.16 11.70
CA THR A 190 -11.78 15.77 11.74
C THR A 190 -12.65 15.34 10.57
N SER A 191 -13.94 15.65 10.62
CA SER A 191 -14.87 15.39 9.52
C SER A 191 -14.48 16.17 8.25
N GLU A 192 -14.03 17.41 8.41
CA GLU A 192 -13.57 18.26 7.29
C GLU A 192 -12.32 17.68 6.64
N ASP A 193 -11.40 17.14 7.45
CA ASP A 193 -10.20 16.47 6.98
C ASP A 193 -10.54 15.22 6.15
N ILE A 194 -11.50 14.43 6.62
CA ILE A 194 -11.97 13.22 5.95
C ILE A 194 -12.59 13.58 4.59
N LEU A 195 -13.50 14.55 4.58
CA LEU A 195 -14.14 15.03 3.34
C LEU A 195 -13.12 15.59 2.34
N LEU A 196 -12.08 16.27 2.83
CA LEU A 196 -10.99 16.75 1.98
C LEU A 196 -10.26 15.58 1.30
N VAL A 197 -9.93 14.52 2.04
CA VAL A 197 -9.28 13.32 1.50
C VAL A 197 -10.16 12.61 0.48
N GLU A 198 -11.47 12.48 0.74
CA GLU A 198 -12.45 11.86 -0.16
C GLU A 198 -12.51 12.61 -1.49
N ARG A 199 -12.76 13.92 -1.44
CA ARG A 199 -12.83 14.79 -2.62
C ARG A 199 -11.53 14.79 -3.41
N ASP A 200 -10.38 14.83 -2.73
CA ASP A 200 -9.08 14.83 -3.40
C ASP A 200 -8.78 13.49 -4.07
N LEU A 201 -9.22 12.36 -3.52
CA LEU A 201 -9.09 11.06 -4.16
C LEU A 201 -9.99 10.90 -5.38
N GLU A 202 -11.22 11.42 -5.36
CA GLU A 202 -12.08 11.50 -6.55
C GLU A 202 -11.45 12.35 -7.65
N LYS A 203 -10.89 13.51 -7.29
CA LYS A 203 -10.12 14.36 -8.22
C LYS A 203 -8.90 13.64 -8.78
N ALA A 204 -8.22 12.85 -7.95
CA ALA A 204 -7.05 12.07 -8.38
C ALA A 204 -7.42 11.00 -9.41
N VAL A 205 -8.50 10.23 -9.17
CA VAL A 205 -9.04 9.25 -10.14
C VAL A 205 -9.45 9.95 -11.43
N SER A 206 -10.19 11.04 -11.34
CA SER A 206 -10.61 11.84 -12.49
C SER A 206 -9.42 12.38 -13.30
N LYS A 207 -8.36 12.83 -12.62
CA LYS A 207 -7.14 13.34 -13.27
C LYS A 207 -6.41 12.22 -14.03
N VAL A 208 -6.21 11.06 -13.41
CA VAL A 208 -5.58 9.90 -14.06
C VAL A 208 -6.37 9.46 -15.30
N LEU A 209 -7.71 9.47 -15.20
CA LEU A 209 -8.59 9.03 -16.27
C LEU A 209 -8.71 10.03 -17.44
N ARG A 210 -8.91 11.32 -17.14
CA ARG A 210 -9.38 12.31 -18.12
C ARG A 210 -8.30 13.30 -18.56
N ASN A 211 -7.24 13.50 -17.80
CA ASN A 211 -6.24 14.52 -18.11
C ASN A 211 -5.17 13.98 -19.08
N LYS A 212 -5.32 14.32 -20.36
CA LYS A 212 -4.40 13.91 -21.44
C LYS A 212 -2.97 14.41 -21.25
N ALA A 213 -2.78 15.64 -20.75
CA ALA A 213 -1.46 16.19 -20.51
C ALA A 213 -0.72 15.44 -19.40
N PHE A 214 -1.43 15.11 -18.31
CA PHE A 214 -0.90 14.28 -17.25
C PHE A 214 -0.58 12.86 -17.75
N ALA A 215 -1.49 12.25 -18.53
CA ALA A 215 -1.28 10.94 -19.12
C ALA A 215 -0.02 10.90 -20.00
N LYS A 216 0.22 11.94 -20.80
CA LYS A 216 1.45 12.08 -21.62
C LYS A 216 2.71 12.18 -20.74
N GLN A 217 2.72 13.05 -19.72
CA GLN A 217 3.84 13.16 -18.78
C GLN A 217 4.17 11.83 -18.10
N VAL A 218 3.14 11.10 -17.67
CA VAL A 218 3.30 9.78 -17.06
C VAL A 218 3.86 8.78 -18.07
N ALA A 219 3.38 8.79 -19.32
CA ALA A 219 3.86 7.91 -20.37
C ALA A 219 5.33 8.16 -20.71
N ASP A 220 5.75 9.43 -20.83
CA ASP A 220 7.13 9.81 -21.12
C ASP A 220 8.10 9.30 -20.04
N VAL A 221 7.77 9.55 -18.76
CA VAL A 221 8.56 9.05 -17.62
C VAL A 221 8.53 7.52 -17.56
N THR A 222 7.39 6.90 -17.86
CA THR A 222 7.27 5.43 -17.88
C THR A 222 8.15 4.81 -18.94
N ASN A 223 8.18 5.37 -20.15
CA ASN A 223 9.03 4.91 -21.24
C ASN A 223 10.52 5.05 -20.88
N GLN A 224 10.90 6.18 -20.29
CA GLN A 224 12.26 6.41 -19.80
C GLN A 224 12.65 5.39 -18.70
N HIS A 225 11.74 5.08 -17.78
CA HIS A 225 12.00 4.11 -16.73
C HIS A 225 12.08 2.68 -17.27
N ASN A 226 11.24 2.34 -18.25
CA ASN A 226 11.19 1.00 -18.85
C ASN A 226 12.37 0.71 -19.78
N SER A 227 13.02 1.73 -20.36
CA SER A 227 14.19 1.53 -21.22
C SER A 227 15.42 1.02 -20.45
N ASN A 228 15.47 1.19 -19.13
CA ASN A 228 16.54 0.65 -18.28
C ASN A 228 16.39 -0.87 -18.05
N GLN A 229 16.75 -1.66 -19.06
CA GLN A 229 16.60 -3.12 -19.04
C GLN A 229 17.33 -3.79 -17.88
N GLN A 230 18.49 -3.28 -17.46
CA GLN A 230 19.24 -3.87 -16.34
C GLN A 230 18.51 -3.69 -15.01
N GLY A 231 17.91 -2.52 -14.77
CA GLY A 231 17.08 -2.27 -13.60
C GLY A 231 15.84 -3.18 -13.57
N VAL A 232 15.19 -3.37 -14.73
CA VAL A 232 14.04 -4.30 -14.86
C VAL A 232 14.45 -5.73 -14.52
N LYS A 233 15.56 -6.23 -15.07
CA LYS A 233 16.07 -7.58 -14.77
C LYS A 233 16.39 -7.76 -13.29
N GLN A 234 17.01 -6.77 -12.67
CA GLN A 234 17.30 -6.79 -11.23
C GLN A 234 16.01 -6.88 -10.41
N LEU A 235 15.02 -6.03 -10.71
CA LEU A 235 13.73 -6.06 -10.02
C LEU A 235 13.05 -7.42 -10.16
N LEU A 236 13.04 -8.01 -11.36
CA LEU A 236 12.41 -9.31 -11.60
C LEU A 236 13.05 -10.45 -10.83
N ARG A 237 14.38 -10.42 -10.67
CA ARG A 237 15.11 -11.38 -9.85
C ARG A 237 14.73 -11.26 -8.37
N ASP A 238 14.54 -10.04 -7.88
CA ASP A 238 14.32 -9.77 -6.45
C ASP A 238 12.84 -9.90 -6.03
N VAL A 239 11.91 -9.71 -6.97
CA VAL A 239 10.47 -9.78 -6.74
C VAL A 239 10.03 -11.22 -6.50
N LYS A 240 9.66 -11.53 -5.26
CA LYS A 240 9.18 -12.86 -4.87
C LYS A 240 7.77 -13.14 -5.38
N LEU A 241 7.61 -13.84 -6.50
CA LEU A 241 6.28 -14.09 -7.09
C LEU A 241 5.32 -14.79 -6.12
N GLU A 242 5.89 -15.54 -5.19
CA GLU A 242 5.18 -16.25 -4.13
C GLU A 242 5.72 -15.83 -2.76
N ASN A 243 4.88 -15.83 -1.71
CA ASN A 243 5.34 -15.51 -0.36
C ASN A 243 6.33 -16.58 0.17
N THR A 244 6.15 -17.84 -0.24
CA THR A 244 7.11 -18.94 -0.13
C THR A 244 7.04 -19.79 -1.40
N LEU A 245 8.14 -20.43 -1.81
CA LEU A 245 8.15 -21.32 -2.98
C LEU A 245 7.12 -22.44 -2.80
N GLY A 246 6.16 -22.53 -3.71
CA GLY A 246 5.04 -23.48 -3.67
C GLY A 246 3.91 -23.10 -2.70
N ALA A 247 3.93 -21.93 -2.05
CA ALA A 247 2.79 -21.50 -1.24
C ALA A 247 1.62 -21.12 -2.11
N SER A 248 0.71 -22.07 -2.26
CA SER A 248 -0.65 -21.86 -2.76
C SER A 248 -1.67 -21.74 -1.63
N ARG A 249 -1.29 -22.03 -0.37
CA ARG A 249 -2.23 -22.30 0.74
C ARG A 249 -1.88 -21.66 2.09
N VAL A 250 -1.04 -20.63 2.11
CA VAL A 250 -0.72 -19.91 3.36
C VAL A 250 -1.79 -18.83 3.59
N PRO A 251 -2.39 -18.73 4.80
CA PRO A 251 -3.31 -17.65 5.13
C PRO A 251 -2.69 -16.27 4.84
N GLY A 252 -3.39 -15.43 4.07
CA GLY A 252 -2.88 -14.12 3.64
C GLY A 252 -1.93 -14.14 2.44
N TYR A 253 -1.78 -15.29 1.77
CA TYR A 253 -1.14 -15.38 0.47
C TYR A 253 -1.95 -14.67 -0.62
N TYR A 254 -1.28 -13.84 -1.42
CA TYR A 254 -1.86 -13.20 -2.61
C TYR A 254 -0.85 -13.36 -3.75
N PRO A 255 -1.17 -14.15 -4.79
CA PRO A 255 -0.35 -14.23 -5.98
C PRO A 255 -0.20 -12.84 -6.61
N LYS A 256 0.97 -12.55 -7.15
CA LYS A 256 1.16 -11.34 -7.96
C LYS A 256 0.43 -11.51 -9.29
N LEU A 257 -0.06 -10.40 -9.85
CA LEU A 257 -0.72 -10.47 -11.16
C LEU A 257 0.27 -10.99 -12.20
N PRO A 258 -0.15 -11.94 -13.06
CA PRO A 258 0.68 -12.47 -14.13
C PRO A 258 0.81 -11.43 -15.24
N PHE A 259 1.74 -10.49 -15.08
CA PHE A 259 2.23 -9.66 -16.17
C PHE A 259 3.61 -10.10 -16.66
N ILE A 260 4.17 -11.17 -16.09
CA ILE A 260 5.37 -11.81 -16.62
C ILE A 260 4.94 -12.72 -17.77
N HIS A 261 4.65 -12.12 -18.91
CA HIS A 261 5.08 -12.78 -20.12
C HIS A 261 6.57 -12.50 -20.19
N THR A 262 7.39 -13.56 -20.04
CA THR A 262 8.76 -13.48 -20.54
C THR A 262 8.64 -12.94 -21.96
N VAL A 263 9.31 -11.82 -22.24
CA VAL A 263 9.51 -11.42 -23.62
C VAL A 263 10.41 -12.51 -24.20
N ASN A 264 9.82 -13.60 -24.67
CA ASN A 264 10.47 -14.50 -25.59
C ASN A 264 10.62 -13.67 -26.85
N ARG A 265 11.76 -12.97 -26.95
CA ARG A 265 12.24 -12.51 -28.25
C ARG A 265 12.61 -13.79 -29.00
N HIS A 266 11.84 -14.08 -30.03
CA HIS A 266 12.32 -14.89 -31.14
C HIS A 266 13.57 -14.25 -31.74
#